data_AF-A0A3P7GZE3-F1
#
_entry.id   AF-A0A3P7GZE3-F1
#
_cell.length_a   1.000
_cell.length_b   1.000
_cell.length_c   1.000
_cell.angle_alpha   90.00
_cell.angle_beta   90.00
_cell.angle_gamma   90.00
#
_symmetry.space_group_name_H-M   'P 1'
#
loop_
_entity.id
_entity.type
_entity.pdbx_description
1 polymer ?
#
loop_
_entity_poly.entity_id
_entity_poly.type
_entity_poly.pdbx_seq_one_letter_code
_entity_poly.pdbx_strand_id
1 'polypeptide(L)'
;MIFALSAYVGSMVRGSCDGSKGVVVPYSESSILKEFHENEKTVLVSGRKYIFVQKWNDNGVSGVLWDSAIVLANYLAAHPDLVLNLSVLELGAGLGLPSIVACDLGARYVAATDQPLAVPLLAENIRRNSRSNAPIEVFPLDWQTDRPAQPYQVSSFNTNTIH
;
A
#
# COMPACT_ATOMS: atom_id res chain seq x y z
N MET A 1 -6.61 10.32 0.51
CA MET A 1 -5.53 10.62 1.47
C MET A 1 -4.37 9.69 1.11
N ILE A 2 -3.38 10.18 0.38
CA ILE A 2 -2.24 9.39 -0.13
C ILE A 2 -1.02 9.79 0.68
N PHE A 3 -0.34 8.83 1.28
CA PHE A 3 1.03 9.01 1.76
C PHE A 3 1.86 7.83 1.28
N ALA A 4 2.69 8.06 0.26
CA ALA A 4 3.86 7.23 -0.01
C ALA A 4 5.07 8.17 0.03
N LEU A 5 5.90 8.04 1.07
CA LEU A 5 7.20 8.68 1.13
C LEU A 5 8.22 7.66 0.65
N SER A 6 8.64 7.75 -0.62
CA SER A 6 9.79 7.00 -1.12
C SER A 6 11.06 7.73 -0.69
N ALA A 7 11.88 7.11 0.16
CA ALA A 7 13.22 7.58 0.50
C ALA A 7 14.24 6.75 -0.29
N TYR A 8 14.91 7.41 -1.23
CA TYR A 8 15.99 6.87 -2.06
C TYR A 8 17.27 6.64 -1.23
N VAL A 9 17.88 5.46 -1.33
CA VAL A 9 19.22 5.18 -0.74
C VAL A 9 20.26 5.14 -1.86
N GLY A 10 21.07 6.19 -1.94
CA GLY A 10 22.24 6.26 -2.83
C GLY A 10 23.47 5.61 -2.20
N SER A 11 24.15 4.76 -2.97
CA SER A 11 25.39 4.07 -2.60
C SER A 11 26.56 5.05 -2.37
N MET A 12 27.42 4.65 -1.45
CA MET A 12 28.51 5.41 -0.82
C MET A 12 29.71 5.61 -1.76
N VAL A 13 30.06 6.87 -2.05
CA VAL A 13 31.37 7.25 -2.63
C VAL A 13 31.99 8.36 -1.79
N ARG A 14 33.27 8.18 -1.45
CA ARG A 14 34.08 9.08 -0.60
C ARG A 14 34.39 10.40 -1.31
N GLY A 15 34.37 11.49 -0.53
CA GLY A 15 35.36 12.56 -0.64
C GLY A 15 34.86 13.96 -0.95
N SER A 16 35.07 14.83 0.04
CA SER A 16 35.28 16.29 -0.05
C SER A 16 34.06 17.21 0.00
N CYS A 17 34.28 18.29 0.76
CA CYS A 17 33.31 19.23 1.31
C CYS A 17 32.80 20.23 0.27
N ASP A 18 31.47 20.36 0.12
CA ASP A 18 30.79 21.63 -0.22
C ASP A 18 29.26 21.55 0.03
N GLY A 19 28.74 22.48 0.83
CA GLY A 19 27.58 23.27 0.43
C GLY A 19 26.14 22.73 0.47
N SER A 20 25.82 21.53 0.96
CA SER A 20 24.41 21.09 1.02
C SER A 20 23.95 20.73 2.44
N LYS A 21 22.89 21.42 2.89
CA LYS A 21 22.15 21.09 4.12
C LYS A 21 21.39 19.77 3.92
N GLY A 22 22.09 18.65 4.01
CA GLY A 22 21.48 17.34 4.21
C GLY A 22 21.14 17.18 5.69
N VAL A 23 19.86 17.00 6.02
CA VAL A 23 19.45 16.58 7.36
C VAL A 23 19.75 15.08 7.46
N VAL A 24 20.77 14.74 8.24
CA VAL A 24 20.97 13.37 8.73
C VAL A 24 19.99 13.16 9.86
N VAL A 25 19.04 12.23 9.70
CA VAL A 25 18.18 11.78 10.80
C VAL A 25 18.92 10.64 11.51
N PRO A 26 19.44 10.84 12.73
CA PRO A 26 20.04 9.76 13.49
C PRO A 26 18.92 8.86 14.02
N TYR A 27 18.71 7.71 13.40
CA TYR A 27 17.83 6.68 13.93
C TYR A 27 18.55 5.97 15.08
N SER A 28 18.23 6.32 16.33
CA SER A 28 18.49 5.41 17.45
C SER A 28 17.54 4.22 17.31
N GLU A 29 18.02 2.99 17.52
CA GLU A 29 17.19 1.77 17.61
C GLU A 29 16.15 1.85 18.74
N SER A 30 15.12 2.66 18.54
CA SER A 30 13.98 2.75 19.42
C SER A 30 13.05 1.57 19.13
N SER A 31 12.41 1.06 20.17
CA SER A 31 11.47 -0.07 20.23
C SER A 31 10.43 -0.17 19.10
N ILE A 32 10.10 0.94 18.44
CA ILE A 32 9.15 1.03 17.33
C ILE A 32 9.62 0.24 16.10
N LEU A 33 10.93 0.17 15.83
CA LEU A 33 11.42 -0.55 14.65
C LEU A 33 11.45 -2.07 14.84
N LYS A 34 11.38 -2.58 16.08
CA LYS A 34 11.44 -4.02 16.33
C LYS A 34 10.32 -4.77 15.61
N GLU A 35 9.12 -4.20 15.59
CA GLU A 35 7.95 -4.78 14.92
C GLU A 35 8.10 -4.89 13.40
N PHE A 36 8.95 -4.05 12.79
CA PHE A 36 9.24 -4.09 11.35
C PHE A 36 10.25 -5.19 10.97
N HIS A 37 11.05 -5.64 11.94
CA HIS A 37 11.97 -6.75 11.78
C HIS A 37 11.33 -8.12 12.07
N GLU A 38 10.08 -8.15 12.55
CA GLU A 38 9.33 -9.39 12.70
C GLU A 38 8.92 -9.95 11.34
N ASN A 39 9.20 -11.22 11.07
CA ASN A 39 8.94 -11.84 9.77
C ASN A 39 7.44 -12.00 9.45
N GLU A 40 6.58 -11.95 10.46
CA GLU A 40 5.13 -12.03 10.28
C GLU A 40 4.41 -11.05 11.20
N LYS A 41 3.30 -10.48 10.72
CA LYS A 41 2.37 -9.65 11.51
C LYS A 41 0.96 -10.18 11.35
N THR A 42 0.27 -10.38 12.48
CA THR A 42 -1.12 -10.82 12.51
C THR A 42 -2.03 -9.65 12.86
N VAL A 43 -3.12 -9.48 12.10
CA VAL A 43 -4.12 -8.44 12.34
C VAL A 43 -5.52 -9.05 12.35
N LEU A 44 -6.39 -8.50 13.20
CA LEU A 44 -7.81 -8.81 13.24
C LEU A 44 -8.60 -7.65 12.63
N VAL A 45 -9.43 -7.94 11.63
CA VAL A 45 -10.40 -6.99 11.06
C VAL A 45 -11.77 -7.65 11.07
N SER A 46 -12.75 -7.04 11.73
CA SER A 46 -14.11 -7.57 11.90
C SER A 46 -14.17 -9.04 12.33
N GLY A 47 -13.30 -9.44 13.26
CA GLY A 47 -13.22 -10.80 13.80
C GLY A 47 -12.53 -11.82 12.90
N ARG A 48 -12.12 -11.44 11.68
CA ARG A 48 -11.29 -12.29 10.81
C ARG A 48 -9.82 -12.01 11.03
N LYS A 49 -9.03 -13.09 11.08
CA LYS A 49 -7.57 -13.05 11.22
C LYS A 49 -6.89 -13.03 9.85
N TYR A 50 -5.94 -12.12 9.71
CA TYR A 50 -5.05 -11.98 8.56
C TYR A 50 -3.61 -12.10 9.02
N ILE A 51 -2.77 -12.82 8.28
CA ILE A 51 -1.36 -13.04 8.60
C ILE A 51 -0.52 -12.57 7.42
N PHE A 52 0.38 -11.62 7.65
CA PHE A 52 1.22 -11.04 6.63
C PHE A 52 2.68 -11.40 6.87
N VAL A 53 3.36 -11.84 5.81
CA VAL A 53 4.82 -11.89 5.77
C VAL A 53 5.35 -10.47 5.63
N GLN A 54 6.32 -10.13 6.46
CA GLN A 54 7.04 -8.87 6.37
C GLN A 54 8.50 -9.14 5.97
N LYS A 55 9.03 -8.26 5.11
CA LYS A 55 10.42 -8.31 4.62
C LYS A 55 11.01 -6.91 4.54
N TRP A 56 11.21 -6.26 5.69
CA TRP A 56 11.77 -4.90 5.74
C TRP A 56 13.13 -4.78 5.01
N ASN A 57 14.01 -5.78 5.17
CA ASN A 57 15.35 -5.72 4.57
C ASN A 57 15.34 -5.86 3.04
N ASP A 58 14.35 -6.56 2.47
CA ASP A 58 14.28 -6.83 1.02
C ASP A 58 13.40 -5.81 0.30
N ASN A 59 12.32 -5.35 0.95
CA ASN A 59 11.26 -4.56 0.35
C ASN A 59 11.11 -3.15 0.97
N GLY A 60 11.92 -2.82 1.99
CA GLY A 60 11.90 -1.52 2.67
C GLY A 60 10.50 -1.18 3.20
N VAL A 61 10.05 0.04 2.89
CA VAL A 61 8.74 0.56 3.32
C VAL A 61 7.56 -0.26 2.81
N SER A 62 7.65 -0.89 1.63
CA SER A 62 6.58 -1.76 1.12
C SER A 62 6.61 -3.15 1.76
N GLY A 63 7.63 -3.45 2.58
CA GLY A 63 7.86 -4.73 3.21
C GLY A 63 7.16 -4.95 4.56
N VAL A 64 6.40 -3.97 5.05
CA VAL A 64 5.79 -4.01 6.40
C VAL A 64 4.33 -3.58 6.37
N LEU A 65 3.54 -4.06 7.34
CA LEU A 65 2.15 -3.66 7.48
C LEU A 65 2.04 -2.38 8.30
N TRP A 66 1.75 -1.28 7.61
CA TRP A 66 1.52 0.03 8.19
C TRP A 66 0.17 0.15 8.89
N ASP A 67 0.13 0.92 9.97
CA ASP A 67 -1.10 1.13 10.76
C ASP A 67 -2.21 1.81 9.95
N SER A 68 -1.86 2.65 8.97
CA SER A 68 -2.84 3.26 8.07
C SER A 68 -3.63 2.22 7.27
N ALA A 69 -2.99 1.12 6.85
CA ALA A 69 -3.65 0.02 6.16
C ALA A 69 -4.63 -0.70 7.09
N ILE A 70 -4.27 -0.86 8.37
CA ILE A 70 -5.13 -1.46 9.40
C ILE A 70 -6.35 -0.57 9.68
N VAL A 71 -6.14 0.75 9.80
CA VAL A 71 -7.21 1.72 10.00
C VAL A 71 -8.17 1.73 8.80
N LEU A 72 -7.64 1.79 7.57
CA LEU A 72 -8.46 1.77 6.36
C LEU A 72 -9.26 0.47 6.23
N ALA A 73 -8.64 -0.68 6.51
CA ALA A 73 -9.32 -1.96 6.48
C ALA A 73 -10.48 -2.05 7.49
N ASN A 74 -10.27 -1.57 8.72
CA ASN A 74 -11.36 -1.50 9.71
C ASN A 74 -12.47 -0.54 9.29
N TYR A 75 -12.11 0.59 8.68
CA TYR A 75 -13.08 1.54 8.15
C TYR A 75 -13.94 0.92 7.04
N LEU A 76 -13.32 0.25 6.05
CA LEU A 76 -14.04 -0.48 5.01
C LEU A 76 -14.96 -1.54 5.61
N ALA A 77 -14.47 -2.29 6.61
CA ALA A 77 -15.27 -3.33 7.25
C ALA A 77 -16.47 -2.79 8.04
N ALA A 78 -16.41 -1.55 8.52
CA ALA A 78 -17.54 -0.84 9.10
C ALA A 78 -18.51 -0.23 8.05
N HIS A 79 -18.03 -0.04 6.81
CA HIS A 79 -18.75 0.60 5.70
C HIS A 79 -18.66 -0.22 4.40
N PRO A 80 -19.20 -1.46 4.38
CA PRO A 80 -19.07 -2.36 3.23
C PRO A 80 -19.68 -1.81 1.94
N ASP A 81 -20.68 -0.94 2.05
CA ASP A 81 -21.35 -0.27 0.93
C ASP A 81 -20.41 0.56 0.05
N LEU A 82 -19.26 0.99 0.59
CA LEU A 82 -18.25 1.74 -0.18
C LEU A 82 -17.54 0.91 -1.25
N VAL A 83 -17.58 -0.42 -1.15
CA VAL A 83 -16.86 -1.33 -2.06
C VAL A 83 -17.75 -2.45 -2.63
N LEU A 84 -18.88 -2.73 -2.02
CA LEU A 84 -19.80 -3.80 -2.41
C LEU A 84 -20.21 -3.69 -3.89
N ASN A 85 -19.98 -4.76 -4.67
CA ASN A 85 -20.26 -4.85 -6.10
C ASN A 85 -19.53 -3.83 -7.00
N LEU A 86 -18.51 -3.14 -6.47
CA LEU A 86 -17.69 -2.18 -7.23
C LEU A 86 -16.37 -2.79 -7.69
N SER A 87 -15.75 -2.15 -8.69
CA SER A 87 -14.36 -2.40 -9.06
C SER A 87 -13.46 -1.45 -8.27
N VAL A 88 -12.53 -2.00 -7.50
CA VAL A 88 -11.63 -1.25 -6.59
C VAL A 88 -10.21 -1.28 -7.14
N LEU A 89 -9.52 -0.15 -7.09
CA LEU A 89 -8.10 -0.02 -7.40
C LEU A 89 -7.39 0.49 -6.14
N GLU A 90 -6.42 -0.27 -5.64
CA GLU A 90 -5.52 0.17 -4.56
C GLU A 90 -4.18 0.60 -5.15
N LEU A 91 -3.75 1.82 -4.84
CA LEU A 91 -2.47 2.40 -5.24
C LEU A 91 -1.51 2.37 -4.06
N GLY A 92 -0.33 1.75 -4.21
CA GLY A 92 0.63 1.61 -3.12
C GLY A 92 0.12 0.63 -2.06
N ALA A 93 -0.30 -0.56 -2.49
CA ALA A 93 -0.97 -1.55 -1.64
C ALA A 93 -0.05 -2.17 -0.56
N GLY A 94 1.27 -2.07 -0.70
CA GLY A 94 2.24 -2.66 0.22
C GLY A 94 2.02 -4.16 0.40
N LEU A 95 1.51 -4.56 1.57
CA LEU A 95 1.18 -5.96 1.86
C LEU A 95 -0.27 -6.36 1.50
N GLY A 96 -1.13 -5.41 1.13
CA GLY A 96 -2.43 -5.67 0.49
C GLY A 96 -3.62 -5.86 1.42
N LEU A 97 -3.53 -5.50 2.71
CA LEU A 97 -4.64 -5.68 3.66
C LEU A 97 -5.96 -5.00 3.19
N PRO A 98 -5.98 -3.73 2.76
CA PRO A 98 -7.22 -3.09 2.32
C PRO A 98 -7.81 -3.76 1.08
N SER A 99 -6.99 -4.15 0.09
CA SER A 99 -7.44 -4.92 -1.07
C SER A 99 -8.11 -6.25 -0.69
N ILE A 100 -7.50 -7.02 0.21
CA ILE A 100 -8.06 -8.31 0.67
C ILE A 100 -9.41 -8.07 1.37
N VAL A 101 -9.47 -7.07 2.25
CA VAL A 101 -10.71 -6.73 2.97
C VAL A 101 -11.79 -6.25 2.01
N ALA A 102 -11.47 -5.40 1.04
CA ALA A 102 -12.44 -4.96 0.02
C ALA A 102 -13.02 -6.15 -0.75
N CYS A 103 -12.18 -7.13 -1.11
CA CYS A 103 -12.62 -8.37 -1.73
C CYS A 103 -13.53 -9.18 -0.81
N ASP A 104 -13.18 -9.32 0.47
CA ASP A 104 -13.97 -10.06 1.46
C ASP A 104 -15.35 -9.42 1.72
N LEU A 105 -15.48 -8.11 1.52
CA LEU A 105 -16.73 -7.34 1.65
C LEU A 105 -17.59 -7.38 0.38
N GLY A 106 -17.20 -8.13 -0.64
CA GLY A 106 -17.99 -8.33 -1.85
C GLY A 106 -17.71 -7.32 -2.97
N ALA A 107 -16.52 -6.71 -3.02
CA ALA A 107 -16.09 -6.03 -4.24
C ALA A 107 -16.18 -6.97 -5.45
N ARG A 108 -16.67 -6.44 -6.58
CA ARG A 108 -16.80 -7.20 -7.83
C ARG A 108 -15.44 -7.61 -8.38
N TYR A 109 -14.46 -6.71 -8.25
CA TYR A 109 -13.10 -6.89 -8.71
C TYR A 109 -12.16 -5.95 -7.95
N VAL A 110 -10.95 -6.40 -7.63
CA VAL A 110 -9.92 -5.61 -6.94
C VAL A 110 -8.62 -5.69 -7.73
N ALA A 111 -8.08 -4.54 -8.13
CA ALA A 111 -6.72 -4.41 -8.62
C ALA A 111 -5.84 -3.83 -7.51
N ALA A 112 -4.91 -4.63 -6.98
CA ALA A 112 -3.92 -4.19 -6.01
C ALA A 112 -2.62 -3.82 -6.74
N THR A 113 -2.15 -2.58 -6.56
CA THR A 113 -0.97 -2.09 -7.30
C THR A 113 0.09 -1.51 -6.39
N ASP A 114 1.35 -1.76 -6.73
CA ASP A 114 2.51 -1.18 -6.05
C ASP A 114 3.72 -1.16 -7.01
N GLN A 115 4.84 -0.58 -6.57
CA GLN A 115 6.08 -0.58 -7.33
C GLN A 115 6.52 -2.02 -7.65
N PRO A 116 7.20 -2.26 -8.79
CA PRO A 116 7.60 -3.60 -9.22
C PRO A 116 8.32 -4.45 -8.14
N LEU A 117 9.13 -3.81 -7.29
CA LEU A 117 9.83 -4.48 -6.19
C LEU A 117 8.88 -5.07 -5.13
N ALA A 118 7.74 -4.44 -4.89
CA ALA A 118 6.77 -4.86 -3.86
C ALA A 118 5.80 -5.95 -4.35
N VAL A 119 5.55 -6.02 -5.66
CA VAL A 119 4.57 -6.92 -6.29
C VAL A 119 4.72 -8.39 -5.87
N PRO A 120 5.92 -9.00 -5.81
CA PRO A 120 6.05 -10.39 -5.40
C PRO A 120 5.58 -10.65 -3.96
N LEU A 121 5.91 -9.76 -3.02
CA LEU A 121 5.51 -9.89 -1.63
C LEU A 121 4.01 -9.61 -1.44
N LEU A 122 3.48 -8.62 -2.15
CA LEU A 122 2.06 -8.31 -2.22
C LEU A 122 1.24 -9.52 -2.70
N ALA A 123 1.65 -10.13 -3.82
CA ALA A 123 0.98 -11.30 -4.38
C ALA A 123 1.01 -12.50 -3.43
N GLU A 124 2.14 -12.73 -2.74
CA GLU A 124 2.24 -13.80 -1.75
C GLU A 124 1.29 -13.57 -0.57
N ASN A 125 1.22 -12.35 -0.05
CA ASN A 125 0.32 -12.02 1.06
C ASN A 125 -1.15 -12.09 0.68
N ILE A 126 -1.51 -11.65 -0.53
CA ILE A 126 -2.87 -11.83 -1.07
C ILE A 126 -3.21 -13.32 -1.17
N ARG A 127 -2.33 -14.14 -1.76
CA ARG A 127 -2.55 -15.59 -1.89
C ARG A 127 -2.74 -16.29 -0.54
N ARG A 128 -2.03 -15.86 0.50
CA ARG A 128 -2.14 -16.42 1.86
C ARG A 128 -3.47 -16.11 2.55
N ASN A 129 -4.05 -14.95 2.27
CA ASN A 129 -5.18 -14.41 3.04
C ASN A 129 -6.52 -14.43 2.29
N SER A 130 -6.48 -14.45 0.96
CA SER A 130 -7.66 -14.49 0.10
C SER A 130 -8.27 -15.89 0.04
N ARG A 131 -9.59 -15.95 -0.16
CA ARG A 131 -10.30 -17.21 -0.44
C ARG A 131 -9.98 -17.67 -1.87
N SER A 132 -10.11 -18.97 -2.13
CA SER A 132 -10.02 -19.51 -3.49
C SER A 132 -11.01 -18.80 -4.42
N ASN A 133 -10.54 -18.33 -5.58
CA ASN A 133 -11.29 -17.57 -6.59
C ASN A 133 -11.74 -16.15 -6.18
N ALA A 134 -11.09 -15.54 -5.18
CA ALA A 134 -11.25 -14.11 -4.92
C ALA A 134 -10.92 -13.30 -6.20
N PRO A 135 -11.77 -12.35 -6.65
CA PRO A 135 -11.54 -11.53 -7.84
C PRO A 135 -10.54 -10.41 -7.56
N ILE A 136 -9.34 -10.77 -7.09
CA ILE A 136 -8.24 -9.87 -6.78
C ILE A 136 -7.03 -10.18 -7.66
N GLU A 137 -6.55 -9.16 -8.37
CA GLU A 137 -5.38 -9.24 -9.23
C GLU A 137 -4.32 -8.23 -8.79
N VAL A 138 -3.05 -8.57 -9.02
CA VAL A 138 -1.90 -7.75 -8.60
C VAL A 138 -1.16 -7.25 -9.82
N PHE A 139 -0.89 -5.94 -9.88
CA PHE A 139 -0.18 -5.32 -10.99
C PHE A 139 0.99 -4.46 -10.50
N PRO A 140 2.13 -4.43 -11.22
CA PRO A 140 3.11 -3.39 -11.03
C PRO A 140 2.55 -2.05 -11.51
N LEU A 141 2.73 -1.01 -10.70
CA LEU A 141 2.46 0.38 -11.07
C LEU A 141 3.44 1.31 -10.34
N ASP A 142 4.32 1.95 -11.09
CA ASP A 142 5.25 2.97 -10.62
C ASP A 142 4.76 4.36 -11.02
N TRP A 143 4.34 5.16 -10.04
CA TRP A 143 3.80 6.50 -10.27
C TRP A 143 4.78 7.47 -10.93
N GLN A 144 6.09 7.20 -10.89
CA GLN A 144 7.10 8.08 -11.50
C GLN A 144 7.19 7.86 -13.01
N THR A 145 7.03 6.61 -13.45
CA THR A 145 7.32 6.18 -14.81
C THR A 145 6.06 5.79 -15.58
N ASP A 146 5.08 5.18 -14.92
CA ASP A 146 3.81 4.82 -15.52
C ASP A 146 2.92 6.06 -15.66
N ARG A 147 2.76 6.50 -16.90
CA ARG A 147 1.89 7.63 -17.26
C ARG A 147 0.77 7.16 -18.17
N PRO A 148 -0.45 7.68 -17.97
CA PRO A 148 -1.51 7.45 -18.93
C PRO A 148 -1.09 8.02 -20.30
N ALA A 149 -1.45 7.31 -21.38
CA ALA A 149 -1.10 7.67 -22.74
C ALA A 149 -1.66 9.04 -23.18
N GLN A 150 -2.68 9.54 -22.48
CA GLN A 150 -3.29 10.84 -22.71
C GLN A 150 -3.41 11.60 -21.37
N PRO A 151 -3.18 12.93 -21.35
CA PRO A 151 -3.45 13.75 -20.18
C PRO A 151 -4.92 13.64 -19.76
N TYR A 152 -5.17 13.56 -18.45
CA TYR A 152 -6.54 13.49 -17.93
C TYR A 152 -7.29 14.79 -18.26
N GLN A 153 -8.43 14.66 -18.92
CA GLN A 153 -9.35 15.79 -19.16
C GLN A 153 -10.21 15.95 -17.91
N VAL A 154 -10.02 17.03 -17.16
CA VAL A 154 -10.96 17.38 -16.09
C VAL A 154 -12.21 17.93 -16.77
N SER A 155 -13.29 17.16 -16.77
CA SER A 155 -14.59 17.68 -17.18
C SER A 155 -14.98 18.79 -16.21
N SER A 156 -15.18 20.00 -16.74
CA SER A 156 -15.64 21.15 -15.96
C SER A 156 -16.91 20.77 -15.21
N PHE A 157 -16.89 20.81 -13.87
CA PHE A 157 -18.09 20.60 -13.07
C PHE A 157 -19.09 21.73 -13.35
N ASN A 158 -20.29 21.38 -13.81
CA ASN A 158 -21.35 22.35 -14.03
C ASN A 158 -21.90 22.78 -12.65
N THR A 159 -21.59 24.00 -12.22
CA THR A 159 -21.99 24.54 -10.90
C THR A 159 -23.45 25.01 -10.84
N ASN A 160 -24.30 24.66 -11.81
CA ASN A 160 -25.65 25.20 -11.94
C ASN A 160 -26.78 24.37 -11.27
N THR A 161 -26.48 23.52 -10.29
CA THR A 161 -27.55 22.83 -9.55
C THR A 161 -27.32 22.88 -8.04
N ILE A 162 -27.50 24.07 -7.46
CA ILE A 162 -27.95 24.20 -6.07
C ILE A 162 -29.18 25.11 -6.14
N HIS A 163 -30.36 24.51 -6.07
CA HIS A 163 -31.62 25.18 -5.77
C HIS A 163 -31.91 25.00 -4.28
#